data_AF-A0A268FAX6-F1
#
_entry.id   AF-A0A268FAX6-F1
#
_cell.length_a   1.000
_cell.length_b   1.000
_cell.length_c   1.000
_cell.angle_alpha   90.00
_cell.angle_beta   90.00
_cell.angle_gamma   90.00
#
_symmetry.space_group_name_H-M   'P 1'
#
loop_
_entity.id
_entity.type
_entity.pdbx_description
1 polymer ?
#
loop_
_entity_poly.entity_id
_entity_poly.type
_entity_poly.pdbx_seq_one_letter_code
_entity_poly.pdbx_strand_id
1 'polypeptide(L)'
;MNAKKINVLAIFIAISVIGAFIKIPSFIGSVALDSFPSLITGALLGGLAGGIVAALGHLVSAYLGGLPLGMLHLFIAVEMFLLVFTFSKIYQTGNSIISILFFVLGNGVILPLPFLYLMGKGFYISMVPVLLIGAVLNGIIAQLLMPRLTAFLKEWRVVKQ
;
A
#
# COMPACT_ATOMS: atom_id res chain seq x y z
N MET A 1 -14.93 15.48 2.39
CA MET A 1 -15.05 14.19 3.13
C MET A 1 -15.87 14.44 4.39
N ASN A 2 -16.70 13.50 4.85
CA ASN A 2 -17.42 13.67 6.12
C ASN A 2 -16.60 13.11 7.30
N ALA A 3 -16.99 13.45 8.53
CA ALA A 3 -16.26 13.04 9.74
C ALA A 3 -16.08 11.52 9.86
N LYS A 4 -17.10 10.73 9.49
CA LYS A 4 -17.01 9.26 9.49
C LYS A 4 -15.88 8.73 8.58
N LYS A 5 -15.78 9.24 7.36
CA LYS A 5 -14.72 8.85 6.41
C LYS A 5 -13.33 9.25 6.90
N ILE A 6 -13.22 10.41 7.58
CA ILE A 6 -11.95 10.84 8.21
C ILE A 6 -11.56 9.87 9.33
N ASN A 7 -12.50 9.46 10.18
CA ASN A 7 -12.22 8.51 11.25
C ASN A 7 -11.79 7.15 10.70
N VAL A 8 -12.47 6.64 9.67
CA VAL A 8 -12.07 5.40 8.99
C VAL A 8 -10.66 5.53 8.40
N LEU A 9 -10.37 6.65 7.73
CA LEU A 9 -9.02 6.91 7.21
C LEU A 9 -7.96 6.86 8.32
N ALA A 10 -8.19 7.53 9.45
CA ALA A 10 -7.28 7.53 10.58
C ALA A 10 -7.05 6.12 11.16
N ILE A 11 -8.11 5.31 11.27
CA ILE A 11 -8.01 3.91 11.71
C ILE A 11 -7.15 3.11 10.74
N PHE A 12 -7.34 3.24 9.42
CA PHE A 12 -6.53 2.50 8.45
C PHE A 12 -5.08 2.96 8.39
N ILE A 13 -4.79 4.24 8.65
CA ILE A 13 -3.42 4.70 8.88
C ILE A 13 -2.82 3.99 10.10
N ALA A 14 -3.53 3.94 11.23
CA ALA A 14 -3.06 3.23 12.42
C ALA A 14 -2.84 1.72 12.16
N ILE A 15 -3.73 1.06 11.43
CA ILE A 15 -3.57 -0.35 11.04
C ILE A 15 -2.34 -0.52 10.13
N SER A 16 -2.09 0.42 9.21
CA SER A 16 -0.87 0.42 8.38
C SER A 16 0.39 0.52 9.22
N VAL A 17 0.40 1.39 10.24
CA VAL A 17 1.49 1.48 11.21
C VAL A 17 1.67 0.18 11.99
N ILE A 18 0.60 -0.48 12.43
CA ILE A 18 0.68 -1.79 13.08
C ILE A 18 1.26 -2.85 12.12
N GLY A 19 0.79 -2.88 10.88
CA GLY A 19 1.28 -3.76 9.84
C GLY A 19 2.77 -3.55 9.52
N ALA A 20 3.27 -2.32 9.69
CA ALA A 20 4.68 -1.99 9.51
C ALA A 20 5.63 -2.68 10.50
N PHE A 21 5.14 -3.14 11.66
CA PHE A 21 5.91 -3.97 12.60
C PHE A 21 6.03 -5.43 12.15
N ILE A 22 5.13 -5.89 11.27
CA ILE A 22 5.19 -7.23 10.70
C ILE A 22 6.10 -7.17 9.47
N LYS A 23 7.41 -7.27 9.73
CA LYS A 23 8.44 -7.21 8.69
C LYS A 23 8.53 -8.53 7.92
N ILE A 24 8.75 -8.39 6.62
CA ILE A 24 9.10 -9.50 5.73
C ILE A 24 10.63 -9.52 5.64
N PRO A 25 11.29 -10.66 5.90
CA PRO A 25 12.75 -10.74 5.82
C PRO A 25 13.27 -10.23 4.47
N SER A 26 14.18 -9.27 4.51
CA SER A 26 14.75 -8.63 3.33
C SER A 26 16.24 -8.37 3.51
N PHE A 27 16.98 -8.38 2.41
CA PHE A 27 18.43 -8.08 2.41
C PHE A 27 18.70 -6.59 2.69
N ILE A 28 17.77 -5.72 2.29
CA ILE A 28 17.76 -4.28 2.53
C ILE A 28 16.39 -3.98 3.11
N GLY A 29 16.35 -3.32 4.27
CA GLY A 29 15.18 -3.30 5.17
C GLY A 29 13.86 -2.71 4.63
N SER A 30 12.95 -2.47 5.57
CA SER A 30 11.63 -1.82 5.47
C SER A 30 10.47 -2.56 4.79
N VAL A 31 10.65 -3.71 4.14
CA VAL A 31 9.50 -4.44 3.55
C VAL A 31 8.60 -5.00 4.65
N ALA A 32 7.30 -4.68 4.61
CA ALA A 32 6.34 -4.99 5.67
C ALA A 32 4.91 -5.23 5.15
N LEU A 33 3.99 -5.55 6.06
CA LEU A 33 2.55 -5.67 5.78
C LEU A 33 1.81 -4.33 5.98
N ASP A 34 2.40 -3.23 5.54
CA ASP A 34 1.87 -1.87 5.74
C ASP A 34 0.91 -1.41 4.62
N SER A 35 0.84 -2.12 3.50
CA SER A 35 0.17 -1.68 2.28
C SER A 35 -1.24 -2.25 2.10
N PHE A 36 -1.56 -3.40 2.71
CA PHE A 36 -2.92 -3.96 2.66
C PHE A 36 -4.00 -2.98 3.19
N PRO A 37 -3.76 -2.18 4.25
CA PRO A 37 -4.73 -1.20 4.75
C PRO A 37 -5.04 -0.12 3.72
N SER A 38 -4.03 0.30 2.93
CA SER A 38 -4.22 1.29 1.88
C SER A 38 -5.00 0.75 0.69
N LEU A 39 -4.80 -0.53 0.33
CA LEU A 39 -5.59 -1.19 -0.71
C LEU A 39 -7.07 -1.29 -0.33
N ILE A 40 -7.36 -1.70 0.91
CA ILE A 40 -8.74 -1.77 1.43
C ILE A 40 -9.36 -0.38 1.44
N THR A 41 -8.66 0.61 2.00
CA THR A 41 -9.18 1.99 2.07
C THR A 41 -9.42 2.57 0.68
N GLY A 42 -8.50 2.32 -0.26
CA GLY A 42 -8.61 2.76 -1.64
C GLY A 42 -9.80 2.18 -2.37
N ALA A 43 -10.01 0.86 -2.26
CA ALA A 43 -11.16 0.17 -2.82
C ALA A 43 -12.49 0.72 -2.28
N LEU A 44 -12.59 0.97 -0.97
CA LEU A 44 -13.85 1.32 -0.31
C LEU A 44 -14.16 2.83 -0.29
N LEU A 45 -13.14 3.67 -0.12
CA LEU A 45 -13.30 5.13 0.05
C LEU A 45 -12.80 5.93 -1.17
N GLY A 46 -12.07 5.30 -2.09
CA GLY A 46 -11.55 5.91 -3.31
C GLY A 46 -10.05 6.20 -3.27
N GLY A 47 -9.50 6.50 -4.46
CA GLY A 47 -8.07 6.61 -4.69
C GLY A 47 -7.35 7.62 -3.80
N LEU A 48 -7.96 8.78 -3.49
CA LEU A 48 -7.34 9.75 -2.58
C LEU A 48 -7.16 9.18 -1.17
N ALA A 49 -8.17 8.51 -0.63
CA ALA A 49 -8.10 7.92 0.68
C ALA A 49 -7.06 6.79 0.72
N GLY A 50 -7.08 5.88 -0.26
CA GLY A 50 -6.09 4.82 -0.38
C GLY A 50 -4.66 5.35 -0.51
N GLY A 51 -4.45 6.33 -1.40
CA GLY A 51 -3.14 6.95 -1.61
C GLY A 51 -2.58 7.60 -0.35
N ILE A 52 -3.40 8.32 0.44
CA ILE A 52 -2.97 8.92 1.71
C ILE A 52 -2.51 7.85 2.70
N VAL A 53 -3.27 6.76 2.88
CA VAL A 53 -2.86 5.66 3.76
C VAL A 53 -1.55 5.04 3.27
N ALA A 54 -1.39 4.86 1.96
CA ALA A 54 -0.19 4.27 1.37
C ALA A 54 1.07 5.12 1.64
N ALA A 55 0.98 6.43 1.40
CA ALA A 55 2.09 7.35 1.60
C ALA A 55 2.50 7.43 3.07
N LEU A 56 1.54 7.66 3.97
CA LEU A 56 1.83 7.80 5.41
C LEU A 56 2.28 6.47 6.02
N GLY A 57 1.64 5.37 5.64
CA GLY A 57 2.03 4.02 6.03
C GLY A 57 3.47 3.71 5.65
N HIS A 58 3.84 3.99 4.39
CA HIS A 58 5.21 3.79 3.91
C HIS A 58 6.23 4.62 4.70
N LEU A 59 5.96 5.90 4.94
CA LEU A 59 6.87 6.76 5.69
C LEU A 59 7.09 6.27 7.13
N VAL A 60 6.02 5.87 7.82
CA VAL A 60 6.15 5.32 9.17
C VAL A 60 6.87 3.97 9.14
N SER A 61 6.57 3.11 8.17
CA SER A 61 7.23 1.81 8.03
C SER A 61 8.72 1.92 7.72
N ALA A 62 9.10 2.89 6.89
CA ALA A 62 10.47 3.25 6.59
C ALA A 62 11.19 3.81 7.83
N TYR A 63 10.52 4.69 8.58
CA TYR A 63 11.03 5.22 9.86
C TYR A 63 11.29 4.09 10.86
N LEU A 64 10.32 3.20 11.08
CA LEU A 64 10.46 2.03 11.94
C LEU A 64 11.53 1.03 11.44
N GLY A 65 11.80 1.03 10.13
CA GLY A 65 12.86 0.25 9.50
C GLY A 65 14.24 0.91 9.54
N GLY A 66 14.39 2.08 10.16
CA GLY A 66 15.66 2.80 10.31
C GLY A 66 16.07 3.68 9.13
N LEU A 67 15.14 3.99 8.21
CA LEU A 67 15.37 4.85 7.03
C LEU A 67 16.61 4.47 6.21
N PRO A 68 16.73 3.21 5.72
CA PRO A 68 17.93 2.75 5.00
C PRO A 68 18.24 3.58 3.74
N LEU A 69 17.24 4.23 3.14
CA LEU A 69 17.38 5.09 1.96
C LEU A 69 17.27 6.59 2.28
N GLY A 70 17.19 6.97 3.57
CA GLY A 70 17.08 8.35 4.01
C GLY A 70 15.88 9.09 3.39
N MET A 71 16.14 10.27 2.81
CA MET A 71 15.11 11.13 2.22
C MET A 71 14.42 10.55 0.99
N LEU A 72 14.99 9.51 0.36
CA LEU A 72 14.37 8.87 -0.80
C LEU A 72 13.02 8.21 -0.46
N HIS A 73 12.74 7.94 0.82
CA HIS A 73 11.42 7.47 1.25
C HIS A 73 10.30 8.49 1.02
N LEU A 74 10.59 9.80 0.95
CA LEU A 74 9.61 10.80 0.54
C LEU A 74 9.21 10.63 -0.93
N PHE A 75 10.19 10.32 -1.78
CA PHE A 75 9.95 10.02 -3.19
C PHE A 75 9.12 8.73 -3.34
N ILE A 76 9.51 7.66 -2.63
CA ILE A 76 8.78 6.39 -2.63
C ILE A 76 7.36 6.56 -2.07
N ALA A 77 7.15 7.42 -1.06
CA ALA A 77 5.82 7.69 -0.54
C ALA A 77 4.88 8.31 -1.58
N VAL A 78 5.41 9.18 -2.46
CA VAL A 78 4.66 9.73 -3.60
C VAL A 78 4.36 8.63 -4.63
N GLU A 79 5.33 7.78 -4.93
CA GLU A 79 5.12 6.61 -5.80
C GLU A 79 4.02 5.68 -5.26
N MET A 80 4.06 5.38 -3.96
CA MET A 80 3.05 4.58 -3.25
C MET A 80 1.66 5.25 -3.29
N PHE A 81 1.59 6.56 -3.09
CA PHE A 81 0.36 7.32 -3.24
C PHE A 81 -0.26 7.10 -4.63
N LEU A 82 0.53 7.33 -5.69
CA LEU A 82 0.07 7.25 -7.07
C LEU A 82 -0.30 5.82 -7.47
N LEU A 83 0.48 4.84 -7.01
CA LEU A 83 0.21 3.43 -7.23
C LEU A 83 -1.14 3.03 -6.64
N VAL A 84 -1.37 3.33 -5.36
CA VAL A 84 -2.62 2.95 -4.68
C VAL A 84 -3.81 3.78 -5.16
N PHE A 85 -3.60 5.05 -5.51
CA PHE A 85 -4.61 5.86 -6.16
C PHE A 85 -5.11 5.21 -7.46
N THR A 86 -4.18 4.78 -8.32
CA THR A 86 -4.48 4.15 -9.61
C THR A 86 -5.09 2.76 -9.43
N PHE A 87 -4.54 1.95 -8.52
CA PHE A 87 -5.14 0.69 -8.07
C PHE A 87 -6.62 0.87 -7.73
N SER A 88 -6.94 1.89 -6.92
CA SER A 88 -8.30 2.14 -6.46
C SER A 88 -9.25 2.48 -7.62
N LYS A 89 -8.77 3.23 -8.60
CA LYS A 89 -9.55 3.57 -9.80
C LYS A 89 -9.85 2.33 -10.64
N ILE A 90 -8.86 1.45 -10.82
CA ILE A 90 -9.04 0.17 -11.52
C ILE A 90 -10.00 -0.73 -10.74
N TYR A 91 -9.84 -0.85 -9.42
CA TYR A 91 -10.70 -1.67 -8.57
C TYR A 91 -12.18 -1.26 -8.70
N GLN A 92 -12.43 0.05 -8.74
CA GLN A 92 -13.79 0.61 -8.82
C GLN A 92 -14.49 0.40 -10.17
N THR A 93 -13.79 -0.07 -11.22
CA THR A 93 -14.45 -0.52 -12.45
C THR A 93 -15.05 -1.93 -12.33
N GLY A 94 -14.84 -2.60 -11.18
CA GLY A 94 -15.27 -3.96 -10.93
C GLY A 94 -14.20 -5.02 -11.22
N ASN A 95 -13.04 -4.63 -11.75
CA ASN A 95 -11.98 -5.56 -12.10
C ASN A 95 -10.94 -5.74 -10.97
N SER A 96 -11.32 -6.48 -9.93
CA SER A 96 -10.48 -6.72 -8.75
C SER A 96 -9.18 -7.45 -9.09
N ILE A 97 -9.20 -8.40 -10.04
CA ILE A 97 -8.02 -9.17 -10.45
C ILE A 97 -7.00 -8.25 -11.11
N ILE A 98 -7.41 -7.44 -12.10
CA ILE A 98 -6.50 -6.51 -12.78
C ILE A 98 -5.95 -5.49 -11.80
N SER A 99 -6.75 -4.99 -10.86
CA SER A 99 -6.26 -4.05 -9.86
C SER A 99 -5.14 -4.65 -9.01
N ILE A 100 -5.30 -5.89 -8.51
CA ILE A 100 -4.28 -6.53 -7.68
C ILE A 100 -3.03 -6.85 -8.50
N LEU A 101 -3.18 -7.31 -9.74
CA LEU A 101 -2.04 -7.52 -10.63
C LEU A 101 -1.28 -6.21 -10.88
N PHE A 102 -1.99 -5.12 -11.11
CA PHE A 102 -1.41 -3.78 -11.24
C PHE A 102 -0.65 -3.36 -9.97
N PHE A 103 -1.21 -3.59 -8.79
CA PHE A 103 -0.52 -3.30 -7.54
C PHE A 103 0.74 -4.15 -7.36
N VAL A 104 0.68 -5.46 -7.62
CA VAL A 104 1.82 -6.38 -7.46
C VAL A 104 2.95 -6.03 -8.41
N LEU A 105 2.66 -5.85 -9.70
CA LEU A 105 3.67 -5.48 -10.69
C LEU A 105 4.17 -4.05 -10.48
N GLY A 106 3.26 -3.14 -10.15
CA GLY A 106 3.58 -1.76 -9.86
C GLY A 106 4.54 -1.64 -8.69
N ASN A 107 4.19 -2.21 -7.53
CA ASN A 107 5.00 -2.15 -6.31
C ASN A 107 6.30 -2.95 -6.44
N GLY A 108 6.22 -4.18 -6.98
CA GLY A 108 7.34 -5.11 -7.02
C GLY A 108 8.37 -4.82 -8.11
N VAL A 109 7.95 -4.25 -9.23
CA VAL A 109 8.80 -4.09 -10.43
C VAL A 109 8.89 -2.64 -10.87
N ILE A 110 7.76 -1.92 -10.99
CA ILE A 110 7.75 -0.58 -11.60
C ILE A 110 8.32 0.48 -10.66
N LEU A 111 7.84 0.55 -9.42
CA LEU A 111 8.31 1.54 -8.44
C LEU A 111 9.81 1.46 -8.14
N PRO A 112 10.48 0.29 -8.09
CA PRO A 112 11.94 0.27 -7.94
C PRO A 112 12.72 0.66 -9.21
N LEU A 113 12.09 0.85 -10.39
CA LEU A 113 12.83 1.17 -11.63
C LEU A 113 13.69 2.43 -11.57
N PRO A 114 13.26 3.56 -10.96
CA PRO A 114 14.14 4.72 -10.80
C PRO A 114 15.42 4.37 -10.03
N PHE A 115 15.33 3.45 -9.08
CA PHE A 115 16.47 3.01 -8.27
C PHE A 115 17.45 2.10 -9.03
N LEU A 116 17.05 1.54 -10.17
CA LEU A 116 18.00 0.91 -11.11
C LEU A 116 19.08 1.91 -11.56
N TYR A 117 18.69 3.16 -11.78
CA TYR A 117 19.58 4.23 -12.22
C TYR A 117 20.25 4.96 -11.06
N LEU A 118 19.53 5.13 -9.94
CA LEU A 118 20.05 5.84 -8.76
C LEU A 118 21.01 4.98 -7.90
N MET A 119 20.77 3.66 -7.81
CA MET A 119 21.51 2.75 -6.93
C MET A 119 22.14 1.56 -7.65
N GLY A 120 21.86 1.40 -8.94
CA GLY A 120 22.47 0.37 -9.79
C GLY A 120 21.73 -0.97 -9.82
N LYS A 121 22.19 -1.84 -10.72
CA LYS A 121 21.58 -3.15 -11.01
C LYS A 121 21.52 -4.08 -9.79
N GLY A 122 22.57 -4.07 -8.96
CA GLY A 122 22.64 -4.92 -7.77
C GLY A 122 21.50 -4.64 -6.78
N PHE A 123 21.23 -3.35 -6.51
CA PHE A 123 20.11 -2.93 -5.67
C PHE A 123 18.78 -3.42 -6.26
N TYR A 124 18.52 -3.12 -7.53
CA TYR A 124 17.27 -3.47 -8.19
C TYR A 124 16.99 -4.98 -8.16
N ILE A 125 17.96 -5.80 -8.57
CA ILE A 125 17.82 -7.27 -8.61
C ILE A 125 17.64 -7.85 -7.20
N SER A 126 18.26 -7.25 -6.18
CA SER A 126 18.10 -7.70 -4.78
C SER A 126 16.73 -7.35 -4.19
N MET A 127 16.14 -6.23 -4.60
CA MET A 127 14.88 -5.71 -4.05
C MET A 127 13.65 -6.29 -4.71
N VAL A 128 13.65 -6.48 -6.03
CA VAL A 128 12.47 -6.94 -6.79
C VAL A 128 11.84 -8.23 -6.21
N PRO A 129 12.60 -9.30 -5.88
CA PRO A 129 12.00 -10.52 -5.33
C PRO A 129 11.28 -10.28 -4.00
N VAL A 130 11.89 -9.51 -3.10
CA VAL A 130 11.34 -9.22 -1.77
C VAL A 130 10.12 -8.30 -1.88
N LEU A 131 10.17 -7.27 -2.74
CA LEU A 131 9.05 -6.37 -2.98
C LEU A 131 7.87 -7.11 -3.61
N LEU A 132 8.12 -8.04 -4.54
CA LEU A 132 7.06 -8.90 -5.10
C LEU A 132 6.40 -9.76 -4.01
N ILE A 133 7.18 -10.40 -3.14
CA ILE A 133 6.64 -11.18 -2.02
C ILE A 133 5.78 -10.28 -1.12
N GLY A 134 6.30 -9.10 -0.75
CA GLY A 134 5.56 -8.13 0.07
C GLY A 134 4.27 -7.67 -0.60
N ALA A 135 4.31 -7.33 -1.88
CA ALA A 135 3.14 -6.87 -2.62
C ALA A 135 2.08 -7.97 -2.75
N VAL A 136 2.48 -9.22 -3.02
CA VAL A 136 1.57 -10.36 -3.08
C VAL A 136 0.90 -10.59 -1.73
N LEU A 137 1.66 -10.62 -0.63
CA LEU A 137 1.10 -10.82 0.71
C LEU A 137 0.12 -9.70 1.10
N ASN A 138 0.48 -8.45 0.85
CA ASN A 138 -0.42 -7.31 1.08
C ASN A 138 -1.69 -7.39 0.22
N GLY A 139 -1.56 -7.78 -1.06
CA GLY A 139 -2.68 -7.97 -1.97
C GLY A 139 -3.64 -9.09 -1.52
N ILE A 140 -3.10 -10.25 -1.12
CA ILE A 140 -3.87 -11.39 -0.62
C ILE A 140 -4.64 -10.99 0.65
N ILE A 141 -3.95 -10.38 1.63
CA ILE A 141 -4.59 -9.95 2.88
C ILE A 141 -5.71 -8.94 2.58
N ALA A 142 -5.45 -7.98 1.69
CA ALA A 142 -6.47 -7.01 1.29
C ALA A 142 -7.69 -7.70 0.69
N GLN A 143 -7.52 -8.63 -0.26
CA GLN A 143 -8.63 -9.36 -0.89
C GLN A 143 -9.42 -10.21 0.12
N LEU A 144 -8.75 -10.88 1.06
CA LEU A 144 -9.41 -11.72 2.07
C LEU A 144 -10.25 -10.91 3.07
N LEU A 145 -9.82 -9.68 3.38
CA LEU A 145 -10.50 -8.83 4.36
C LEU A 145 -11.57 -7.93 3.73
N MET A 146 -11.45 -7.59 2.45
CA MET A 146 -12.33 -6.61 1.78
C MET A 146 -13.82 -6.96 1.86
N PRO A 147 -14.28 -8.20 1.59
CA PRO A 147 -15.70 -8.54 1.63
C PRO A 147 -16.31 -8.32 3.02
N ARG A 148 -15.58 -8.72 4.07
CA ARG A 148 -16.02 -8.59 5.48
C ARG A 148 -16.11 -7.12 5.90
N LEU A 149 -15.09 -6.32 5.56
CA LEU A 149 -15.05 -4.90 5.89
C LEU A 149 -16.07 -4.08 5.10
N THR A 150 -16.38 -4.48 3.86
CA THR A 150 -17.41 -3.83 3.05
C THR A 150 -18.79 -3.98 3.71
N ALA A 151 -19.14 -5.18 4.16
CA ALA A 151 -20.41 -5.44 4.84
C ALA A 151 -20.56 -4.54 6.08
N PHE A 152 -19.53 -4.53 6.94
CA PHE A 152 -19.51 -3.70 8.15
C PHE A 152 -19.61 -2.19 7.86
N LEU A 153 -18.87 -1.68 6.88
CA LEU A 153 -18.87 -0.24 6.56
C LEU A 153 -20.14 0.23 5.84
N LYS A 154 -20.87 -0.69 5.18
CA LYS A 154 -22.21 -0.42 4.65
C LYS A 154 -23.23 -0.25 5.78
N GLU A 155 -23.22 -1.13 6.78
CA GLU A 155 -24.07 -1.02 7.97
C GLU A 155 -23.85 0.33 8.67
N TRP A 156 -22.60 0.79 8.76
CA TRP A 156 -22.26 2.05 9.42
C TRP A 156 -22.46 3.32 8.55
N ARG A 157 -22.99 3.16 7.32
CA ARG A 157 -23.24 4.23 6.33
C ARG A 157 -22.00 5.03 5.96
N VAL A 158 -20.84 4.37 5.86
CA VAL A 158 -19.56 5.00 5.46
C VAL A 158 -19.37 4.91 3.95
N VAL A 159 -19.74 3.77 3.36
CA VAL A 159 -19.74 3.50 1.92
C VAL A 159 -21.18 3.60 1.40
N LYS A 160 -21.39 4.04 0.15
CA LYS A 160 -22.73 4.08 -0.47
C LYS A 160 -23.24 2.63 -0.64
N GLN A 161 -24.56 2.45 -0.53
CA GLN A 161 -25.23 1.15 -0.70
C GLN A 161 -24.89 0.52 -2.05
#